data_AF-A0A9E7JLA5-F1
#
_entry.id   AF-A0A9E7JLA5-F1
#
_cell.length_a   1.000
_cell.length_b   1.000
_cell.length_c   1.000
_cell.angle_alpha   90.00
_cell.angle_beta   90.00
_cell.angle_gamma   90.00
#
_symmetry.space_group_name_H-M   'P 1'
#
loop_
_entity.id
_entity.type
_entity.pdbx_description
1 polymer ?
#
loop_
_entity_poly.entity_id
_entity_poly.type
_entity_poly.pdbx_seq_one_letter_code
_entity_poly.pdbx_strand_id
1 'polypeptide(L)'
;MRGFLFTVALAMAMATSHAFPMAAKDGDNHAPPWFRGYNPFLDRHRPRGFKTCDEVPGMCRGGWGSPGPDCCGRLCVNLRMDFFNCGRCGKRCRFGEMCCGGGCVNVFYDPNNCGFCGNRCKPGGFCRYGMCDYAS
;
A
#
# COMPACT_ATOMS: atom_id res chain seq x y z
N MET A 1 22.96 57.08 30.42
CA MET A 1 23.92 56.12 31.00
C MET A 1 23.14 54.94 31.55
N ARG A 2 23.51 53.70 31.14
CA ARG A 2 23.35 52.42 31.87
C ARG A 2 21.92 51.99 32.24
N GLY A 3 21.40 50.84 31.83
CA GLY A 3 21.95 49.70 31.14
C GLY A 3 20.88 48.61 31.20
N PHE A 4 20.40 48.15 30.04
CA PHE A 4 19.49 47.03 29.93
C PHE A 4 20.22 45.75 30.37
N LEU A 5 19.94 45.27 31.57
CA LEU A 5 20.39 43.98 32.07
C LEU A 5 19.18 43.06 32.21
N PHE A 6 18.75 42.48 31.10
CA PHE A 6 18.08 41.18 31.11
C PHE A 6 18.81 40.32 30.10
N THR A 7 19.87 39.66 30.56
CA THR A 7 20.52 38.57 29.82
C THR A 7 19.53 37.42 29.73
N VAL A 8 18.71 37.42 28.68
CA VAL A 8 17.96 36.23 28.28
C VAL A 8 19.00 35.26 27.73
N ALA A 9 19.42 34.30 28.57
CA ALA A 9 20.27 33.20 28.14
C ALA A 9 19.48 32.36 27.13
N LEU A 10 19.76 32.58 25.84
CA LEU A 10 19.28 31.72 24.77
C LEU A 10 20.03 30.39 24.88
N ALA A 11 19.45 29.42 25.60
CA ALA A 11 19.89 28.04 25.51
C ALA A 11 19.44 27.49 24.14
N MET A 12 20.24 27.72 23.10
CA MET A 12 20.11 26.96 21.86
C MET A 12 20.52 25.52 22.16
N ALA A 13 19.54 24.66 22.44
CA ALA A 13 19.73 23.23 22.37
C ALA A 13 20.07 22.90 20.91
N MET A 14 21.36 22.75 20.62
CA MET A 14 21.82 22.18 19.37
C MET A 14 21.19 20.79 19.27
N ALA A 15 20.25 20.62 18.34
CA ALA A 15 19.78 19.31 17.94
C ALA A 15 20.98 18.58 17.34
N THR A 16 21.73 17.86 18.18
CA THR A 16 22.77 16.96 17.72
C THR A 16 22.09 15.92 16.86
N SER A 17 22.43 15.92 15.58
CA SER A 17 22.01 14.92 14.62
C SER A 17 22.62 13.58 15.02
N HIS A 18 22.01 12.90 15.98
CA HIS A 18 22.32 11.51 16.24
C HIS A 18 21.65 10.71 15.13
N ALA A 19 22.45 10.42 14.10
CA ALA A 19 22.18 9.37 13.15
C ALA A 19 21.95 8.07 13.96
N PHE A 20 20.69 7.70 14.15
CA PHE A 20 20.36 6.37 14.61
C PHE A 20 20.77 5.39 13.51
N PRO A 21 21.69 4.44 13.76
CA PRO A 21 21.91 3.37 12.82
C PRO A 21 20.62 2.57 12.74
N MET A 22 19.97 2.59 11.57
CA MET A 22 18.92 1.64 11.23
C MET A 22 19.61 0.28 11.13
N ALA A 23 19.64 -0.45 12.25
CA ALA A 23 20.02 -1.86 12.24
C ALA A 23 19.06 -2.59 11.29
N ALA A 24 19.57 -2.96 10.12
CA ALA A 24 18.95 -3.95 9.27
C ALA A 24 18.78 -5.21 10.12
N LYS A 25 17.52 -5.58 10.42
CA LYS A 25 17.23 -6.90 10.95
C LYS A 25 17.33 -7.88 9.79
N ASP A 26 18.54 -8.38 9.55
CA ASP A 26 18.72 -9.57 8.77
C ASP A 26 18.04 -10.72 9.52
N GLY A 27 16.98 -11.26 8.91
CA GLY A 27 16.14 -12.31 9.46
C GLY A 27 16.87 -13.64 9.49
N ASP A 28 17.78 -13.80 10.45
CA ASP A 28 18.52 -15.03 10.67
C ASP A 28 17.67 -16.03 11.47
N ASN A 29 16.95 -16.88 10.75
CA ASN A 29 16.28 -18.06 11.28
C ASN A 29 17.30 -19.13 11.68
N HIS A 30 18.02 -18.91 12.78
CA HIS A 30 18.80 -19.98 13.43
C HIS A 30 17.84 -20.90 14.19
N ALA A 31 17.51 -22.05 13.59
CA ALA A 31 16.81 -23.13 14.28
C ALA A 31 17.69 -23.69 15.42
N PRO A 32 17.11 -24.02 16.60
CA PRO A 32 17.89 -24.44 17.76
C PRO A 32 18.54 -25.83 17.57
N PRO A 33 19.62 -26.15 18.32
CA PRO A 33 20.51 -27.29 18.07
C PRO A 33 19.90 -28.69 18.26
N TRP A 34 18.63 -28.78 18.70
CA TRP A 34 17.97 -30.03 19.05
C TRP A 34 17.26 -30.70 17.87
N PHE A 35 17.11 -30.01 16.72
CA PHE A 35 16.60 -30.63 15.49
C PHE A 35 17.72 -31.38 14.77
N ARG A 36 18.13 -32.51 15.36
CA ARG A 36 19.09 -33.44 14.78
C ARG A 36 18.32 -34.55 14.03
N GLY A 37 18.27 -34.45 12.70
CA GLY A 37 17.68 -35.47 11.84
C GLY A 37 17.87 -35.15 10.36
N TYR A 38 19.11 -35.26 9.86
CA TYR A 38 19.44 -35.10 8.44
C TYR A 38 19.51 -36.48 7.77
N ASN A 39 18.57 -36.78 6.87
CA ASN A 39 18.60 -37.96 6.00
C ASN A 39 18.96 -37.55 4.56
N PRO A 40 20.13 -37.93 4.02
CA PRO A 40 20.63 -37.41 2.74
C PRO A 40 19.97 -37.99 1.48
N PHE A 41 19.12 -39.02 1.61
CA PHE A 41 18.63 -39.82 0.47
C PHE A 41 17.17 -39.54 0.03
N LEU A 42 16.47 -38.62 0.70
CA LEU A 42 15.14 -38.15 0.28
C LEU A 42 15.17 -36.70 -0.22
N ASP A 43 16.37 -36.20 -0.53
CA ASP A 43 16.64 -34.81 -0.88
C ASP A 43 16.48 -34.55 -2.40
N ARG A 44 15.27 -34.83 -2.93
CA ARG A 44 14.84 -34.35 -4.27
C ARG A 44 13.77 -33.27 -4.20
N HIS A 45 13.44 -32.78 -3.01
CA HIS A 45 12.59 -31.61 -2.83
C HIS A 45 13.32 -30.56 -2.04
N ARG A 46 14.24 -29.87 -2.75
CA ARG A 46 14.73 -28.52 -2.47
C ARG A 46 13.69 -27.77 -1.62
N PRO A 47 14.01 -27.24 -0.42
CA PRO A 47 13.05 -26.48 0.37
C PRO A 47 12.63 -25.30 -0.51
N ARG A 48 11.42 -25.39 -1.05
CA ARG A 48 10.98 -24.46 -2.08
C ARG A 48 10.82 -23.12 -1.39
N GLY A 49 11.75 -22.21 -1.68
CA GLY A 49 11.64 -20.81 -1.33
C GLY A 49 10.25 -20.28 -1.67
N PHE A 50 9.80 -19.30 -0.89
CA PHE A 50 8.48 -18.69 -0.99
C PHE A 50 8.07 -18.50 -2.45
N LYS A 51 7.08 -19.28 -2.89
CA LYS A 51 6.57 -19.21 -4.27
C LYS A 51 5.81 -17.92 -4.45
N THR A 52 5.98 -17.29 -5.61
CA THR A 52 5.32 -16.03 -5.98
C THR A 52 4.21 -16.29 -7.00
N CYS A 53 3.33 -15.31 -7.22
CA CYS A 53 2.14 -15.56 -8.04
C CYS A 53 2.46 -15.76 -9.53
N ASP A 54 3.62 -15.28 -9.99
CA ASP A 54 4.15 -15.60 -11.33
C ASP A 54 4.38 -17.11 -11.50
N GLU A 55 4.78 -17.80 -10.43
CA GLU A 55 5.02 -19.25 -10.45
C GLU A 55 3.78 -20.06 -10.06
N VAL A 56 2.94 -19.50 -9.18
CA VAL A 56 1.72 -20.14 -8.68
C VAL A 56 0.54 -19.16 -8.80
N PRO A 57 -0.07 -19.02 -9.99
CA PRO A 57 -1.14 -18.04 -10.23
C PRO A 57 -2.35 -18.18 -9.30
N GLY A 58 -2.59 -19.39 -8.79
CA GLY A 58 -3.69 -19.67 -7.85
C GLY A 58 -3.51 -19.01 -6.47
N MET A 59 -2.31 -18.60 -6.08
CA MET A 59 -2.06 -18.10 -4.71
C MET A 59 -2.79 -16.78 -4.41
N CYS A 60 -3.01 -15.94 -5.42
CA CYS A 60 -3.73 -14.68 -5.25
C CYS A 60 -5.23 -14.87 -4.96
N ARG A 61 -5.77 -16.05 -5.28
CA ARG A 61 -7.19 -16.39 -5.08
C ARG A 61 -7.47 -16.92 -3.67
N GLY A 62 -6.45 -16.99 -2.80
CA GLY A 62 -6.50 -17.59 -1.47
C GLY A 62 -7.40 -16.91 -0.43
N GLY A 63 -8.16 -15.87 -0.81
CA GLY A 63 -9.09 -15.19 0.09
C GLY A 63 -8.41 -14.28 1.11
N TRP A 64 -8.94 -14.24 2.34
CA TRP A 64 -8.64 -13.29 3.41
C TRP A 64 -7.14 -13.00 3.56
N GLY A 65 -6.75 -11.75 3.30
CA GLY A 65 -5.36 -11.28 3.40
C GLY A 65 -4.62 -11.15 2.05
N SER A 66 -5.14 -11.71 0.95
CA SER A 66 -4.63 -11.39 -0.38
C SER A 66 -5.04 -9.96 -0.79
N PRO A 67 -4.12 -9.12 -1.30
CA PRO A 67 -4.47 -7.78 -1.80
C PRO A 67 -5.39 -7.82 -3.03
N GLY A 68 -5.49 -8.97 -3.71
CA GLY A 68 -6.48 -9.20 -4.77
C GLY A 68 -6.21 -10.46 -5.59
N PRO A 69 -7.10 -10.79 -6.52
CA PRO A 69 -7.04 -12.06 -7.25
C PRO A 69 -6.07 -12.06 -8.44
N ASP A 70 -5.56 -10.89 -8.82
CA ASP A 70 -4.80 -10.70 -10.04
C ASP A 70 -3.30 -10.69 -9.75
N CYS A 71 -2.51 -11.34 -10.58
CA CYS A 71 -1.06 -11.39 -10.43
C CYS A 71 -0.39 -10.33 -11.32
N CYS A 72 0.39 -9.46 -10.70
CA CYS A 72 1.21 -8.45 -11.37
C CYS A 72 2.67 -8.65 -11.00
N GLY A 73 3.36 -9.49 -11.76
CA GLY A 73 4.70 -9.95 -11.37
C GLY A 73 4.59 -10.76 -10.08
N ARG A 74 5.46 -10.52 -9.11
CA ARG A 74 5.46 -11.31 -7.87
C ARG A 74 4.39 -10.90 -6.85
N LEU A 75 3.54 -9.92 -7.18
CA LEU A 75 2.57 -9.32 -6.28
C LEU A 75 1.13 -9.60 -6.71
N CYS A 76 0.31 -10.00 -5.74
CA CYS A 76 -1.13 -10.06 -5.91
C CYS A 76 -1.73 -8.67 -5.75
N VAL A 77 -2.60 -8.26 -6.65
CA VAL A 77 -3.30 -6.97 -6.66
C VAL A 77 -4.75 -7.17 -7.08
N ASN A 78 -5.56 -6.11 -6.96
CA ASN A 78 -6.94 -6.12 -7.42
C ASN A 78 -7.10 -5.16 -8.60
N LEU A 79 -7.15 -5.68 -9.83
CA LEU A 79 -7.28 -4.83 -11.02
C LEU A 79 -8.58 -4.03 -11.06
N ARG A 80 -9.56 -4.33 -10.20
CA ARG A 80 -10.84 -3.63 -10.15
C ARG A 80 -10.87 -2.44 -9.20
N MET A 81 -9.97 -2.40 -8.22
CA MET A 81 -10.01 -1.41 -7.13
C MET A 81 -8.65 -0.77 -6.82
N ASP A 82 -7.55 -1.38 -7.29
CA ASP A 82 -6.20 -0.87 -7.07
C ASP A 82 -5.95 0.38 -7.94
N PHE A 83 -5.66 1.50 -7.29
CA PHE A 83 -5.34 2.77 -7.92
C PHE A 83 -4.11 2.72 -8.83
N PHE A 84 -3.12 1.87 -8.52
CA PHE A 84 -1.86 1.72 -9.26
C PHE A 84 -1.95 0.65 -10.36
N ASN A 85 -2.95 -0.22 -10.32
CA ASN A 85 -3.10 -1.36 -11.23
C ASN A 85 -4.50 -1.43 -11.86
N CYS A 86 -5.11 -0.30 -12.19
CA CYS A 86 -6.51 -0.24 -12.57
C CYS A 86 -6.79 -0.80 -13.97
N GLY A 87 -7.41 -1.97 -14.03
CA GLY A 87 -7.76 -2.70 -15.25
C GLY A 87 -6.59 -3.45 -15.91
N ARG A 88 -5.35 -3.14 -15.53
CA ARG A 88 -4.13 -3.88 -15.88
C ARG A 88 -2.97 -3.47 -14.98
N CYS A 89 -1.97 -4.33 -14.87
CA CYS A 89 -0.75 -4.07 -14.09
C CYS A 89 -0.08 -2.75 -14.49
N GLY A 90 0.31 -1.94 -13.50
CA GLY A 90 1.00 -0.67 -13.67
C GLY A 90 0.15 0.47 -14.27
N LYS A 91 -1.14 0.25 -14.57
CA LYS A 91 -2.03 1.32 -15.02
C LYS A 91 -2.52 2.12 -13.81
N ARG A 92 -1.79 3.19 -13.51
CA ARG A 92 -2.17 4.15 -12.46
C ARG A 92 -3.28 5.10 -12.94
N CYS A 93 -4.29 5.31 -12.11
CA CYS A 93 -5.28 6.36 -12.35
C CYS A 93 -4.70 7.77 -12.12
N ARG A 94 -5.32 8.79 -12.71
CA ARG A 94 -4.88 10.17 -12.53
C ARG A 94 -5.25 10.68 -11.14
N PHE A 95 -4.64 11.80 -10.75
CA PHE A 95 -5.04 12.47 -9.52
C PHE A 95 -6.53 12.85 -9.59
N GLY A 96 -7.27 12.55 -8.52
CA GLY A 96 -8.71 12.74 -8.45
C GLY A 96 -9.56 11.66 -9.13
N GLU A 97 -8.94 10.61 -9.66
CA GLU A 97 -9.63 9.42 -10.12
C GLU A 97 -9.50 8.27 -9.10
N MET A 98 -10.50 7.39 -9.08
CA MET A 98 -10.48 6.13 -8.35
C MET A 98 -10.61 4.97 -9.32
N CYS A 99 -10.03 3.82 -8.99
CA CYS A 99 -10.27 2.61 -9.77
C CYS A 99 -11.64 2.02 -9.42
N CYS A 100 -12.59 2.17 -10.33
CA CYS A 100 -13.95 1.65 -10.20
C CYS A 100 -14.17 0.57 -11.25
N GLY A 101 -14.22 -0.70 -10.82
CA GLY A 101 -14.50 -1.83 -11.71
C GLY A 101 -13.44 -2.03 -12.80
N GLY A 102 -12.21 -1.55 -12.60
CA GLY A 102 -11.11 -1.61 -13.57
C GLY A 102 -11.03 -0.42 -14.54
N GLY A 103 -11.95 0.54 -14.42
CA GLY A 103 -11.88 1.85 -15.06
C GLY A 103 -11.42 2.92 -14.07
N CYS A 104 -10.61 3.87 -14.55
CA CYS A 104 -10.33 5.07 -13.76
C CYS A 104 -11.51 6.03 -13.93
N VAL A 105 -12.12 6.42 -12.81
CA VAL A 105 -13.31 7.26 -12.79
C VAL A 105 -13.05 8.50 -11.95
N ASN A 106 -13.41 9.67 -12.48
CA ASN A 106 -13.31 10.93 -11.74
C ASN A 106 -14.46 11.04 -10.73
N VAL A 107 -14.16 10.72 -9.47
CA VAL A 107 -15.15 10.71 -8.40
C VAL A 107 -15.60 12.13 -7.99
N PHE A 108 -14.97 13.19 -8.47
CA PHE A 108 -15.37 14.56 -8.13
C PHE A 108 -16.53 15.09 -8.95
N TYR A 109 -16.77 14.51 -10.14
CA TYR A 109 -17.74 15.02 -11.10
C TYR A 109 -18.64 13.93 -11.72
N ASP A 110 -18.35 12.65 -11.52
CA ASP A 110 -19.22 11.58 -12.00
C ASP A 110 -20.44 11.41 -11.07
N PRO A 111 -21.67 11.70 -11.54
CA PRO A 111 -22.88 11.52 -10.74
C PRO A 111 -23.21 10.06 -10.41
N ASN A 112 -22.56 9.07 -11.03
CA ASN A 112 -22.71 7.66 -10.71
C ASN A 112 -21.64 7.12 -9.76
N ASN A 113 -20.60 7.90 -9.48
CA ASN A 113 -19.45 7.52 -8.65
C ASN A 113 -18.97 8.68 -7.77
N CYS A 114 -19.91 9.46 -7.23
CA CYS A 114 -19.60 10.73 -6.59
C CYS A 114 -18.92 10.53 -5.23
N GLY A 115 -17.67 10.95 -5.08
CA GLY A 115 -16.84 10.75 -3.88
C GLY A 115 -16.22 9.35 -3.79
N PHE A 116 -16.96 8.29 -4.16
CA PHE A 116 -16.46 6.91 -4.21
C PHE A 116 -17.22 6.07 -5.27
N CYS A 117 -16.61 4.95 -5.67
CA CYS A 117 -17.19 4.06 -6.67
C CYS A 117 -18.60 3.58 -6.28
N GLY A 118 -19.55 3.68 -7.21
CA GLY A 118 -20.93 3.27 -7.03
C GLY A 118 -21.81 4.24 -6.23
N ASN A 119 -21.27 5.37 -5.75
CA ASN A 119 -22.09 6.38 -5.09
C ASN A 119 -22.86 7.22 -6.12
N ARG A 120 -24.09 6.82 -6.39
CA ARG A 120 -24.94 7.49 -7.36
C ARG A 120 -25.76 8.60 -6.71
N CYS A 121 -25.71 9.79 -7.28
CA CYS A 121 -26.57 10.91 -6.90
C CYS A 121 -28.04 10.63 -7.26
N LYS A 122 -28.96 11.38 -6.65
CA LYS A 122 -30.39 11.30 -7.01
C LYS A 122 -30.58 11.56 -8.51
N PRO A 123 -31.64 11.03 -9.15
CA PRO A 123 -31.94 11.34 -10.54
C PRO A 123 -31.99 12.86 -10.77
N GLY A 124 -31.18 13.34 -11.72
CA GLY A 124 -31.04 14.78 -12.01
C GLY A 124 -30.08 15.55 -11.09
N GLY A 125 -29.58 14.93 -10.02
CA GLY A 125 -28.58 15.51 -9.13
C GLY A 125 -27.20 15.55 -9.77
N PHE A 126 -26.41 16.55 -9.41
CA PHE A 126 -25.05 16.73 -9.94
C PHE A 126 -24.00 16.35 -8.90
N CYS A 127 -22.86 15.84 -9.37
CA CYS A 127 -21.70 15.61 -8.53
C CYS A 127 -20.74 16.79 -8.65
N ARG A 128 -20.39 17.41 -7.52
CA ARG A 128 -19.41 18.49 -7.48
C ARG A 128 -18.51 18.33 -6.26
N TYR A 129 -17.20 18.36 -6.48
CA TYR A 129 -16.19 18.14 -5.44
C TYR A 129 -16.39 16.84 -4.64
N GLY A 130 -16.97 15.82 -5.28
CA GLY A 130 -17.19 14.50 -4.65
C GLY A 130 -18.42 14.45 -3.74
N MET A 131 -19.31 15.43 -3.84
CA MET A 131 -20.57 15.50 -3.10
C MET A 131 -21.74 15.68 -4.06
N CYS A 132 -22.79 14.90 -3.84
CA CYS A 132 -24.04 15.05 -4.59
C CYS A 132 -24.77 16.30 -4.13
N ASP A 133 -25.24 17.09 -5.09
CA ASP A 133 -26.06 18.29 -4.85
C ASP A 133 -25.36 19.33 -3.95
N TYR A 134 -24.02 19.40 -4.03
CA TYR A 134 -23.23 20.37 -3.29
C TYR A 134 -23.55 21.79 -3.76
N ALA A 135 -24.22 22.55 -2.88
CA ALA A 135 -24.77 23.89 -3.10
C ALA A 135 -26.04 23.96 -3.99
N SER A 136 -26.86 22.90 -4.00
CA SER A 136 -28.21 22.88 -4.59
C SER A 136 -29.30 23.38 -3.65
#